data_AF-A0A2T5AM24-F1
#
_entry.id   AF-A0A2T5AM24-F1
#
_cell.length_a   1.000
_cell.length_b   1.000
_cell.length_c   1.000
_cell.angle_alpha   90.00
_cell.angle_beta   90.00
_cell.angle_gamma   90.00
#
_symmetry.space_group_name_H-M   'P 1'
#
loop_
_entity.id
_entity.type
_entity.pdbx_description
1 polymer ?
#
loop_
_entity_poly.entity_id
_entity_poly.type
_entity_poly.pdbx_seq_one_letter_code
_entity_poly.pdbx_strand_id
1 'polypeptide(L)'
;MFELPVIDAQIRDIAPGFIAMSIHVDATNARAGQLPGNLLEEASGYVVRGGPSWAEAHLTSWADAYQRFGAKPNRTPCSAQALRKRVLKDGKLPPINPLVDLYNAVSLK
;
A
#
# COMPACT_ATOMS: atom_id res chain seq x y z
N MET A 1 15.81 10.32 -19.50
CA MET A 1 15.96 11.27 -18.38
C MET A 1 14.83 10.95 -17.42
N PHE A 2 15.11 10.65 -16.16
CA PHE A 2 14.05 10.32 -15.19
C PHE A 2 13.32 11.59 -14.82
N GLU A 3 12.01 11.61 -15.04
CA GLU A 3 11.19 12.72 -14.58
C GLU A 3 10.95 12.58 -13.09
N LEU A 4 11.22 13.66 -12.35
CA LEU A 4 10.83 13.73 -10.96
C LEU A 4 9.31 13.81 -10.89
N PRO A 5 8.66 13.09 -9.96
CA PRO A 5 7.24 13.22 -9.77
C PRO A 5 6.91 14.67 -9.41
N VAL A 6 5.99 15.28 -10.15
CA VAL A 6 5.44 16.59 -9.83
C VAL A 6 4.29 16.37 -8.85
N ILE A 7 4.42 16.96 -7.66
CA ILE A 7 3.40 16.92 -6.62
C ILE A 7 2.78 18.30 -6.53
N ASP A 8 1.46 18.37 -6.67
CA ASP A 8 0.72 19.62 -6.55
C ASP A 8 0.94 20.24 -5.16
N ALA A 9 1.18 21.56 -5.13
CA ALA A 9 1.42 22.28 -3.88
C ALA A 9 0.25 22.15 -2.89
N GLN A 10 -0.99 22.02 -3.39
CA GLN A 10 -2.19 21.82 -2.57
C GLN A 10 -2.12 20.57 -1.68
N ILE A 11 -1.32 19.56 -2.07
CA ILE A 11 -1.13 18.36 -1.25
C ILE A 11 -0.48 18.70 0.09
N ARG A 12 0.39 19.74 0.15
CA ARG A 12 0.99 20.17 1.41
C ARG A 12 -0.02 20.79 2.37
N ASP A 13 -1.05 21.45 1.84
CA ASP A 13 -2.12 22.02 2.65
C ASP A 13 -3.07 20.92 3.16
N ILE A 14 -3.36 19.93 2.33
CA ILE A 14 -4.22 18.79 2.67
C ILE A 14 -3.53 17.87 3.69
N ALA A 15 -2.27 17.51 3.42
CA ALA A 15 -1.49 16.57 4.20
C ALA A 15 -0.03 17.06 4.36
N PRO A 16 0.24 17.94 5.36
CA PRO A 16 1.57 18.52 5.57
C PRO A 16 2.67 17.48 5.83
N GLY A 17 2.31 16.32 6.38
CA GLY A 17 3.22 15.19 6.62
C GLY A 17 3.33 14.21 5.45
N PHE A 18 2.77 14.52 4.29
CA PHE A 18 2.83 13.64 3.12
C PHE A 18 4.26 13.50 2.61
N ILE A 19 4.70 12.25 2.47
CA ILE A 19 6.00 11.89 1.91
C ILE A 19 5.74 11.03 0.67
N ALA A 20 6.31 11.43 -0.46
CA ALA A 20 6.29 10.64 -1.68
C ALA A 20 7.62 9.91 -1.86
N MET A 21 7.54 8.65 -2.29
CA MET A 21 8.68 7.86 -2.73
C MET A 21 8.44 7.40 -4.16
N SER A 22 9.43 7.58 -5.03
CA SER A 22 9.43 7.00 -6.37
C SER A 22 10.53 5.96 -6.45
N ILE A 23 10.17 4.75 -6.91
CA ILE A 23 11.12 3.65 -7.11
C ILE A 23 11.21 3.42 -8.61
N HIS A 24 12.41 3.60 -9.15
CA HIS A 24 12.69 3.28 -10.54
C HIS A 24 13.52 2.00 -10.62
N VAL A 25 13.10 1.09 -11.50
CA VAL A 25 13.76 -0.20 -11.71
C VAL A 25 14.20 -0.26 -13.16
N ASP A 26 15.52 -0.25 -13.38
CA ASP A 26 16.09 -0.57 -14.69
C ASP A 26 16.10 -2.09 -14.87
N ALA A 27 15.24 -2.57 -15.76
CA ALA A 27 15.09 -3.99 -16.07
C ALA A 27 15.84 -4.42 -17.34
N THR A 28 16.71 -3.56 -17.91
CA THR A 28 17.37 -3.81 -19.22
C THR A 28 18.18 -5.11 -19.23
N ASN A 29 18.82 -5.45 -18.11
CA ASN A 29 19.57 -6.70 -17.94
C ASN A 29 18.94 -7.62 -16.89
N ALA A 30 17.64 -7.47 -16.64
CA ALA A 30 16.93 -8.31 -15.69
C ALA A 30 16.91 -9.76 -16.17
N ARG A 31 17.01 -10.69 -15.21
CA ARG A 31 16.82 -12.12 -15.44
C ARG A 31 15.44 -12.53 -14.93
N ALA A 32 14.93 -13.64 -15.47
CA ALA A 32 13.75 -14.26 -14.89
C ALA A 32 14.01 -14.60 -13.42
N GLY A 33 13.15 -14.09 -12.55
CA GLY A 33 13.14 -14.39 -11.12
C GLY A 33 11.78 -14.92 -10.72
N GLN A 34 11.72 -15.59 -9.57
CA GLN A 34 10.47 -16.05 -8.97
C GLN A 34 10.31 -15.36 -7.62
N LEU A 35 9.09 -14.88 -7.36
CA LEU A 35 8.72 -14.46 -6.02
C LEU A 35 8.42 -15.69 -5.15
N PRO A 36 8.62 -15.59 -3.83
CA PRO A 36 8.17 -16.63 -2.91
C PRO A 36 6.67 -16.88 -3.09
N GLY A 37 6.27 -18.13 -3.33
CA GLY A 37 4.86 -18.48 -3.53
C GLY A 37 3.96 -18.23 -2.31
N ASN A 38 4.57 -18.12 -1.13
CA ASN A 38 3.91 -17.84 0.15
C ASN A 38 3.90 -16.34 0.53
N LEU A 39 4.37 -15.44 -0.33
CA LEU A 39 4.54 -14.02 0.01
C LEU A 39 3.25 -13.36 0.53
N LEU A 40 2.13 -13.58 -0.16
CA LEU A 40 0.82 -13.05 0.24
C LEU A 40 0.25 -13.76 1.48
N GLU A 41 0.54 -15.05 1.64
CA GLU A 41 0.13 -15.83 2.81
C GLU A 41 0.82 -15.29 4.07
N GLU A 42 2.14 -15.05 4.00
CA GLU A 42 2.89 -14.44 5.09
C GLU A 42 2.39 -13.06 5.45
N ALA A 43 2.16 -12.20 4.45
CA ALA A 43 1.66 -10.84 4.64
C ALA A 43 0.25 -10.85 5.25
N SER A 44 -0.63 -11.75 4.77
CA SER A 44 -1.97 -11.92 5.33
C SER A 44 -1.91 -12.41 6.77
N GLY A 45 -1.05 -13.40 7.06
CA GLY A 45 -0.83 -13.91 8.40
C GLY A 45 -0.30 -12.84 9.36
N TYR A 46 0.55 -11.92 8.89
CA TYR A 46 1.04 -10.79 9.69
C TYR A 46 -0.09 -9.88 10.16
N VAL A 47 -1.02 -9.55 9.26
CA VAL A 47 -2.23 -8.77 9.56
C VAL A 47 -3.15 -9.50 10.55
N VAL A 48 -3.40 -10.79 10.32
CA VAL A 48 -4.27 -11.61 11.19
C VAL A 48 -3.70 -11.70 12.62
N ARG A 49 -2.37 -11.68 12.77
CA ARG A 49 -1.69 -11.62 14.08
C ARG A 49 -1.69 -10.23 14.72
N GLY A 50 -2.38 -9.25 14.13
CA GLY A 50 -2.52 -7.89 14.64
C GLY A 50 -1.63 -6.85 13.96
N GLY A 51 -0.64 -7.28 13.16
CA GLY A 51 0.31 -6.38 12.51
C GLY A 51 1.14 -5.56 13.50
N PRO A 52 1.69 -4.42 13.08
CA PRO A 52 2.43 -3.53 13.96
C PRO A 52 1.47 -2.70 14.81
N SER A 53 1.90 -2.32 16.01
CA SER A 53 1.10 -1.50 16.94
C SER A 53 0.70 -0.13 16.35
N TRP A 54 1.45 0.37 15.35
CA TRP A 54 1.19 1.63 14.68
C TRP A 54 0.23 1.54 13.49
N ALA A 55 -0.22 0.34 13.08
CA ALA A 55 -1.02 0.16 11.86
C ALA A 55 -2.33 0.98 11.86
N GLU A 56 -3.10 0.94 12.93
CA GLU A 56 -4.38 1.68 13.00
C GLU A 56 -4.17 3.19 12.92
N ALA A 57 -3.14 3.71 13.60
CA ALA A 57 -2.79 5.13 13.53
C ALA A 57 -2.35 5.53 12.10
N HIS A 58 -1.57 4.68 11.43
CA HIS A 58 -1.16 4.91 10.05
C HIS A 58 -2.34 4.91 9.07
N LEU A 59 -3.27 3.94 9.18
CA LEU A 59 -4.45 3.88 8.33
C LEU A 59 -5.42 5.04 8.60
N THR A 60 -5.52 5.48 9.85
CA THR A 60 -6.33 6.66 10.23
C THR A 60 -5.75 7.93 9.60
N SER A 61 -4.42 8.10 9.62
CA SER A 61 -3.77 9.25 8.97
C SER A 61 -4.08 9.32 7.47
N TRP A 62 -4.14 8.18 6.77
CA TRP A 62 -4.59 8.14 5.38
C TRP A 62 -6.07 8.50 5.21
N ALA A 63 -6.94 7.99 6.09
CA ALA A 63 -8.36 8.32 6.06
C ALA A 63 -8.59 9.83 6.24
N ASP A 64 -7.87 10.47 7.16
CA ASP A 64 -7.94 11.92 7.40
C ASP A 64 -7.46 12.71 6.18
N ALA A 65 -6.34 12.31 5.57
CA ALA A 65 -5.85 12.94 4.34
C ALA A 65 -6.87 12.83 3.20
N TYR A 66 -7.52 11.68 3.05
CA TYR A 66 -8.55 11.45 2.04
C TYR A 66 -9.80 12.30 2.31
N GLN A 67 -10.21 12.46 3.58
CA GLN A 67 -11.33 13.36 3.94
C GLN A 67 -11.02 14.81 3.58
N ARG A 68 -9.82 15.29 3.92
CA ARG A 68 -9.37 16.66 3.57
C ARG A 68 -9.28 16.88 2.07
N PHE A 69 -8.92 15.84 1.31
CA PHE A 69 -8.98 15.83 -0.15
C PHE A 69 -10.42 15.85 -0.71
N GLY A 70 -11.44 15.63 0.12
CA GLY A 70 -12.85 15.58 -0.29
C GLY A 70 -13.36 14.19 -0.65
N ALA A 71 -12.56 13.15 -0.46
CA ALA A 71 -12.99 11.77 -0.62
C ALA A 71 -13.79 11.28 0.60
N LYS A 72 -14.56 10.19 0.42
CA LYS A 72 -15.27 9.51 1.52
C LYS A 72 -14.53 8.21 1.84
N PRO A 73 -13.67 8.13 2.87
CA PRO A 73 -12.80 6.96 3.10
C PRO A 73 -13.54 5.64 3.27
N ASN A 74 -14.79 5.67 3.75
CA ASN A 74 -15.61 4.46 3.85
C ASN A 74 -16.06 3.92 2.49
N ARG A 75 -16.17 4.78 1.47
CA ARG A 75 -16.52 4.41 0.09
C ARG A 75 -15.28 4.21 -0.79
N THR A 76 -14.23 5.00 -0.55
CA THR A 76 -12.98 5.02 -1.30
C THR A 76 -11.79 4.98 -0.32
N PRO A 77 -11.52 3.83 0.34
CA PRO A 77 -10.38 3.70 1.24
C PRO A 77 -9.07 3.72 0.44
N CYS A 78 -7.96 4.07 1.11
CA CYS A 78 -6.63 3.86 0.54
C CYS A 78 -6.35 2.36 0.33
N SER A 79 -5.38 2.04 -0.53
CA SER A 79 -5.06 0.66 -0.90
C SER A 79 -4.74 -0.22 0.32
N ALA A 80 -3.90 0.25 1.24
CA ALA A 80 -3.53 -0.49 2.45
C ALA A 80 -4.75 -0.83 3.32
N GLN A 81 -5.67 0.13 3.54
CA GLN A 81 -6.89 -0.12 4.32
C GLN A 81 -7.83 -1.10 3.61
N ALA A 82 -7.97 -1.01 2.29
CA ALA A 82 -8.80 -1.93 1.50
C ALA A 82 -8.27 -3.37 1.56
N LEU A 83 -6.94 -3.53 1.39
CA LEU A 83 -6.26 -4.82 1.48
C LEU A 83 -6.40 -5.41 2.89
N ARG A 84 -6.14 -4.62 3.94
CA ARG A 84 -6.27 -5.07 5.33
C ARG A 84 -7.69 -5.51 5.65
N LYS A 85 -8.72 -4.76 5.25
CA LYS A 85 -10.12 -5.16 5.44
C LYS A 85 -10.44 -6.49 4.78
N ARG A 86 -9.92 -6.74 3.57
CA ARG A 86 -10.11 -8.02 2.87
C ARG A 86 -9.44 -9.17 3.60
N VAL A 87 -8.21 -8.99 4.08
CA VAL A 87 -7.51 -10.01 4.87
C VAL A 87 -8.22 -10.30 6.18
N LEU A 88 -8.68 -9.29 6.91
CA LEU A 88 -9.42 -9.51 8.16
C LEU A 88 -10.76 -10.22 7.94
N LYS A 89 -11.37 -10.04 6.76
CA LYS A 89 -12.63 -10.70 6.39
C LYS A 89 -12.42 -12.14 5.92
N ASP A 90 -11.50 -12.34 4.98
CA ASP A 90 -11.36 -13.59 4.21
C ASP A 90 -10.12 -14.41 4.63
N GLY A 91 -9.31 -13.91 5.57
CA GLY A 91 -8.07 -14.51 6.08
C GLY A 91 -6.86 -14.42 5.14
N LYS A 92 -7.07 -14.13 3.85
CA LYS A 92 -6.03 -14.10 2.82
C LYS A 92 -6.37 -13.20 1.65
N LEU A 93 -5.37 -12.88 0.83
CA LEU A 93 -5.55 -12.29 -0.50
C LEU A 93 -5.35 -13.35 -1.59
N PRO A 94 -6.22 -13.41 -2.63
CA PRO A 94 -5.93 -14.19 -3.82
C PRO A 94 -4.78 -13.56 -4.62
N PRO A 95 -3.90 -14.36 -5.24
CA PRO A 95 -2.84 -13.84 -6.10
C PRO A 95 -3.39 -13.24 -7.38
N ILE A 96 -2.70 -12.23 -7.92
CA ILE A 96 -3.05 -11.54 -9.17
C ILE A 96 -1.93 -11.70 -10.19
N ASN A 97 -0.77 -11.14 -9.89
CA ASN A 97 0.46 -11.31 -10.67
C ASN A 97 1.65 -10.92 -9.77
N PRO A 98 2.88 -11.36 -10.09
CA PRO A 98 4.02 -11.17 -9.22
C PRO A 98 4.23 -9.72 -8.73
N LEU A 99 4.15 -8.73 -9.62
CA LEU A 99 4.40 -7.34 -9.26
C LEU A 99 3.33 -6.78 -8.31
N VAL A 100 2.05 -7.06 -8.62
CA VAL A 100 0.92 -6.63 -7.80
C VAL A 100 0.92 -7.35 -6.45
N ASP A 101 1.28 -8.63 -6.44
CA ASP A 101 1.35 -9.44 -5.22
C ASP A 101 2.48 -8.96 -4.31
N LEU A 102 3.62 -8.56 -4.87
CA LEU A 102 4.71 -7.92 -4.13
C LEU A 102 4.27 -6.59 -3.52
N TYR A 103 3.68 -5.70 -4.32
CA TYR A 103 3.17 -4.41 -3.86
C TYR A 103 2.13 -4.58 -2.73
N ASN A 104 1.19 -5.51 -2.90
CA ASN A 104 0.16 -5.78 -1.90
C ASN A 104 0.75 -6.37 -0.62
N ALA A 105 1.73 -7.28 -0.73
CA ALA A 105 2.42 -7.84 0.42
C ALA A 105 3.17 -6.77 1.22
N VAL A 106 3.86 -5.85 0.53
CA VAL A 106 4.51 -4.69 1.17
C VAL A 106 3.48 -3.78 1.82
N SER A 107 2.32 -3.55 1.19
CA SER A 107 1.27 -2.70 1.76
C SER A 107 0.60 -3.26 3.02
N LEU A 108 0.75 -4.57 3.28
CA LEU A 108 0.18 -5.27 4.43
C LEU A 108 1.17 -5.47 5.60
N LYS A 109 2.48 -5.42 5.31
CA LYS A 109 3.56 -5.60 6.29
C LYS A 109 4.04 -4.24 6.82
#